data_AF-A0A1B8GL56-F1
#
_entry.id   AF-A0A1B8GL56-F1
#
_cell.length_a   1.000
_cell.length_b   1.000
_cell.length_c   1.000
_cell.angle_alpha   90.00
_cell.angle_beta   90.00
_cell.angle_gamma   90.00
#
_symmetry.space_group_name_H-M   'P 1'
#
loop_
_entity.id
_entity.type
_entity.pdbx_description
1 polymer ?
#
loop_
_entity_poly.entity_id
_entity_poly.type
_entity_poly.pdbx_seq_one_letter_code
_entity_poly.pdbx_strand_id
1 'polypeptide(L)'
;MSIPMQVSIPLVLPLKCQVLYDIVSNTRWNPGEKYTKNRTPTDFNFIDSQSERFGATLQFGRILRLLYEHPDWSQIHAFCSKRYSKREMFSNRSARVLKPSKEIGLPEDFIEQLKQATLKSVGHMMGPDPFNCSIGPAVSVGIGAASYMDLIYGGNRPGTHVARPPGRGIAASKQGGRGRNSEEWKALWVVIADWVYEMEAASILKFAGSNSYKRAPTAAEQREMSPWVKMPRKFLQTDAIRGADAFRDVFDQFIDTPTKFHGIEWDFMELEATKYVNAVILARFRPKPAIARMADDMLRRVSFGSHDTLSYKAVSPTQLRPCPQTCNGIDWERWILSIEGGCIVRVDTIFQALLAVMLLTYLPLHIKILDKGETYPKFPDSDWVYL
;
A
#
# COMPACT_ATOMS: atom_id res chain seq x y z
N MET A 1 12.23 -15.10 -4.01
CA MET A 1 11.55 -14.32 -5.06
C MET A 1 11.09 -13.01 -4.46
N SER A 2 11.61 -11.88 -4.94
CA SER A 2 11.14 -10.54 -4.57
C SER A 2 9.84 -10.24 -5.29
N ILE A 3 8.78 -9.92 -4.53
CA ILE A 3 7.53 -9.39 -5.07
C ILE A 3 7.90 -8.10 -5.86
N PRO A 4 7.70 -8.02 -7.18
CA PRO A 4 8.06 -6.86 -7.96
C PRO A 4 7.19 -5.66 -7.54
N MET A 5 7.83 -4.50 -7.48
CA MET A 5 7.21 -3.21 -7.16
C MET A 5 6.02 -2.80 -8.06
N GLN A 6 5.74 -3.53 -9.13
CA GLN A 6 5.00 -3.00 -10.27
C GLN A 6 3.49 -2.86 -10.02
N VAL A 7 2.85 -3.66 -9.15
CA VAL A 7 1.40 -3.49 -8.83
C VAL A 7 1.08 -2.09 -8.30
N SER A 8 2.10 -1.43 -7.77
CA SER A 8 1.91 -0.40 -6.77
C SER A 8 2.21 1.02 -7.22
N ILE A 9 2.80 1.21 -8.41
CA ILE A 9 2.85 2.55 -9.04
C ILE A 9 1.42 3.11 -9.19
N PRO A 10 0.44 2.31 -9.64
CA PRO A 10 -0.98 2.63 -9.54
C PRO A 10 -1.49 3.00 -8.15
N LEU A 11 -0.87 2.55 -7.05
CA LEU A 11 -1.27 2.94 -5.71
C LEU A 11 -0.66 4.28 -5.30
N VAL A 12 0.56 4.57 -5.76
CA VAL A 12 1.24 5.85 -5.53
C VAL A 12 0.44 7.02 -6.11
N LEU A 13 -0.03 6.87 -7.35
CA LEU A 13 -0.74 7.91 -8.10
C LEU A 13 -2.02 8.40 -7.37
N PRO A 14 -2.84 7.51 -6.77
CA PRO A 14 -3.99 7.82 -5.93
C PRO A 14 -3.70 8.38 -4.54
N LEU A 15 -2.53 8.14 -3.95
CA LEU A 15 -2.22 8.66 -2.61
C LEU A 15 -2.04 10.18 -2.64
N LYS A 16 -2.77 10.87 -1.76
CA LYS A 16 -2.59 12.30 -1.44
C LYS A 16 -1.37 12.46 -0.54
N CYS A 17 -0.72 13.61 -0.64
CA CYS A 17 0.36 13.99 0.27
C CYS A 17 -0.10 15.03 1.27
N GLN A 18 0.46 14.94 2.47
CA GLN A 18 0.55 16.05 3.39
C GLN A 18 1.86 16.81 3.09
N VAL A 19 1.85 17.67 2.08
CA VAL A 19 3.01 18.55 1.82
C VAL A 19 3.00 19.66 2.87
N LEU A 20 4.11 19.83 3.57
CA LEU A 20 4.33 20.97 4.47
C LEU A 20 5.15 22.10 3.80
N TYR A 21 5.79 21.85 2.65
CA TYR A 21 6.65 22.81 1.98
C TYR A 21 6.90 22.48 0.49
N ASP A 22 6.66 23.44 -0.41
CA ASP A 22 7.10 23.39 -1.81
C ASP A 22 8.33 24.30 -2.00
N ILE A 23 9.47 23.69 -2.34
CA ILE A 23 10.76 24.37 -2.52
C ILE A 23 10.80 25.18 -3.83
N VAL A 24 10.13 24.72 -4.89
CA VAL A 24 10.27 25.31 -6.24
C VAL A 24 9.57 26.67 -6.29
N SER A 25 8.39 26.74 -5.70
CA SER A 25 7.63 27.99 -5.60
C SER A 25 8.02 28.81 -4.35
N ASN A 26 8.84 28.25 -3.45
CA ASN A 26 9.06 28.74 -2.09
C ASN A 26 7.73 29.07 -1.35
N THR A 27 6.64 28.43 -1.77
CA THR A 27 5.34 28.63 -1.14
C THR A 27 5.17 27.65 0.01
N ARG A 28 4.79 28.21 1.16
CA ARG A 28 4.33 27.42 2.30
C ARG A 28 2.86 27.10 2.05
N TRP A 29 2.53 25.82 2.11
CA TRP A 29 1.17 25.36 1.85
C TRP A 29 0.21 25.92 2.90
N ASN A 30 -0.90 26.52 2.46
CA ASN A 30 -1.95 26.99 3.36
C ASN A 30 -2.86 25.82 3.75
N PRO A 31 -3.18 25.63 5.04
CA PRO A 31 -4.13 24.59 5.46
C PRO A 31 -5.47 24.75 4.72
N GLY A 32 -5.79 23.81 3.83
CA GLY A 32 -7.07 23.76 3.11
C GLY A 32 -6.99 23.90 1.59
N GLU A 33 -5.83 24.12 0.99
CA GLU A 33 -5.70 24.07 -0.48
C GLU A 33 -5.98 22.64 -1.00
N LYS A 34 -6.65 22.50 -2.15
CA LYS A 34 -6.95 21.18 -2.72
C LYS A 34 -5.89 20.78 -3.73
N TYR A 35 -5.38 19.57 -3.57
CA TYR A 35 -4.45 18.91 -4.47
C TYR A 35 -5.00 18.79 -5.91
N THR A 36 -4.14 19.06 -6.89
CA THR A 36 -4.42 18.92 -8.33
C THR A 36 -4.62 17.45 -8.71
N LYS A 37 -5.82 17.11 -9.19
CA LYS A 37 -6.27 15.76 -9.57
C LYS A 37 -5.45 15.05 -10.68
N ASN A 38 -4.43 15.68 -11.25
CA ASN A 38 -3.82 15.28 -12.51
C ASN A 38 -2.30 15.06 -12.37
N ARG A 39 -1.88 14.13 -11.51
CA ARG A 39 -0.50 13.67 -11.57
C ARG A 39 -0.32 12.62 -12.65
N THR A 40 0.82 12.68 -13.31
CA THR A 40 1.21 11.77 -14.39
C THR A 40 2.35 10.87 -13.93
N PRO A 41 2.57 9.71 -14.57
CA PRO A 41 3.73 8.85 -14.29
C PRO A 41 5.07 9.58 -14.39
N THR A 42 5.15 10.61 -15.23
CA THR A 42 6.30 11.53 -15.36
C THR A 42 6.65 12.24 -14.05
N ASP A 43 5.67 12.51 -13.19
CA ASP A 43 5.89 13.08 -11.85
C ASP A 43 6.55 12.05 -10.89
N PHE A 44 6.57 10.78 -11.29
CA PHE A 44 7.08 9.64 -10.53
C PHE A 44 8.21 8.86 -11.26
N ASN A 45 8.64 9.31 -12.45
CA ASN A 45 9.72 8.72 -13.27
C ASN A 45 11.11 8.65 -12.60
N PHE A 46 11.18 8.97 -11.30
CA PHE A 46 12.38 8.94 -10.47
C PHE A 46 12.50 7.67 -9.62
N ILE A 47 11.76 6.58 -9.89
CA ILE A 47 12.22 5.24 -9.48
C ILE A 47 13.37 4.84 -10.42
N ASP A 48 14.41 5.68 -10.44
CA ASP A 48 15.66 5.49 -11.15
C ASP A 48 16.48 4.42 -10.42
N SER A 49 17.23 3.64 -11.18
CA SER A 49 18.35 2.80 -10.72
C SER A 49 19.36 3.52 -9.81
N GLN A 50 19.42 4.86 -9.87
CA GLN A 50 20.24 5.70 -8.98
C GLN A 50 19.48 6.33 -7.81
N SER A 51 18.16 6.16 -7.71
CA SER A 51 17.36 6.72 -6.64
C SER A 51 17.31 5.80 -5.42
N GLU A 52 17.54 6.36 -4.22
CA GLU A 52 17.37 5.65 -2.96
C GLU A 52 15.90 5.23 -2.68
N ARG A 53 14.94 5.64 -3.53
CA ARG A 53 13.51 5.35 -3.41
C ARG A 53 13.17 3.87 -3.54
N PHE A 54 13.86 3.13 -4.42
CA PHE A 54 13.73 1.67 -4.44
C PHE A 54 14.12 1.06 -3.08
N GLY A 55 15.23 1.54 -2.53
CA GLY A 55 15.70 1.16 -1.20
C GLY A 55 14.71 1.54 -0.10
N ALA A 56 14.10 2.73 -0.18
CA ALA A 56 13.07 3.19 0.75
C ALA A 56 11.82 2.32 0.70
N THR A 57 11.31 2.02 -0.51
CA THR A 57 10.19 1.10 -0.74
C THR A 57 10.45 -0.26 -0.09
N LEU A 58 11.62 -0.84 -0.30
CA LEU A 58 11.97 -2.13 0.30
C LEU A 58 12.06 -2.05 1.83
N GLN A 59 12.58 -0.96 2.39
CA GLN A 59 12.67 -0.78 3.84
C GLN A 59 11.29 -0.57 4.48
N PHE A 60 10.46 0.31 3.91
CA PHE A 60 9.08 0.47 4.34
C PHE A 60 8.29 -0.84 4.19
N GLY A 61 8.51 -1.60 3.11
CA GLY A 61 7.89 -2.89 2.88
C GLY A 61 8.30 -3.91 3.95
N ARG A 62 9.58 -3.93 4.37
CA ARG A 62 10.05 -4.76 5.48
C ARG A 62 9.40 -4.38 6.81
N ILE A 63 9.24 -3.08 7.08
CA ILE A 63 8.55 -2.60 8.29
C ILE A 63 7.10 -3.07 8.30
N LEU A 64 6.38 -2.89 7.19
CA LEU A 64 5.01 -3.36 7.06
C LEU A 64 4.91 -4.87 7.18
N ARG A 65 5.83 -5.60 6.55
CA ARG A 65 5.88 -7.06 6.62
C ARG A 65 6.09 -7.56 8.05
N LEU A 66 6.99 -6.91 8.79
CA LEU A 66 7.24 -7.23 10.18
C LEU A 66 5.99 -7.07 11.04
N LEU A 67 5.24 -5.99 10.83
CA LEU A 67 3.96 -5.79 11.51
C LEU A 67 2.93 -6.83 11.05
N TYR A 68 2.82 -7.07 9.74
CA TYR A 68 1.86 -8.00 9.15
C TYR A 68 2.07 -9.45 9.59
N GLU A 69 3.32 -9.89 9.72
CA GLU A 69 3.68 -11.24 10.16
C GLU A 69 3.66 -11.39 11.70
N HIS A 70 3.48 -10.30 12.45
CA HIS A 70 3.47 -10.36 13.92
C HIS A 70 2.29 -11.22 14.42
N PRO A 71 2.53 -12.19 15.32
CA PRO A 71 1.53 -13.16 15.75
C PRO A 71 0.41 -12.53 16.58
N ASP A 72 0.64 -11.37 17.20
CA ASP A 72 -0.36 -10.70 18.03
C ASP A 72 -0.21 -9.17 18.00
N TRP A 73 -1.09 -8.48 17.28
CA TRP A 73 -1.07 -7.01 17.25
C TRP A 73 -1.48 -6.38 18.58
N SER A 74 -2.16 -7.11 19.46
CA SER A 74 -2.51 -6.62 20.80
C SER A 74 -1.29 -6.31 21.64
N GLN A 75 -0.25 -7.10 21.47
CA GLN A 75 1.01 -6.91 22.15
C GLN A 75 1.73 -5.66 21.63
N ILE A 76 1.77 -5.47 20.30
CA ILE A 76 2.34 -4.25 19.70
C ILE A 76 1.55 -3.03 20.18
N HIS A 77 0.23 -3.10 20.14
CA HIS A 77 -0.65 -2.02 20.56
C HIS A 77 -0.46 -1.69 22.04
N ALA A 78 -0.45 -2.69 22.94
CA ALA A 78 -0.22 -2.50 24.37
C ALA A 78 1.18 -1.94 24.65
N PHE A 79 2.20 -2.43 23.95
CA PHE A 79 3.57 -1.95 24.05
C PHE A 79 3.66 -0.47 23.64
N CYS A 80 3.12 -0.09 22.48
CA CYS A 80 3.18 1.29 21.97
C CYS A 80 2.25 2.24 22.74
N SER A 81 1.16 1.72 23.31
CA SER A 81 0.24 2.52 24.14
C SER A 81 0.79 2.81 25.53
N LYS A 82 1.81 2.06 25.98
CA LYS A 82 2.41 2.26 27.30
C LYS A 82 3.03 3.65 27.38
N ARG A 83 2.47 4.48 28.26
CA ARG A 83 3.03 5.78 28.59
C ARG A 83 4.11 5.59 29.65
N TYR A 84 5.31 6.09 29.37
CA TYR A 84 6.43 6.07 30.31
C TYR A 84 6.41 7.37 31.11
N SER A 85 6.54 7.28 32.44
CA SER A 85 6.73 8.47 33.29
C SER A 85 8.03 9.19 32.94
N LYS A 86 8.14 10.50 33.25
CA LYS A 86 9.39 11.26 33.07
C LYS A 86 10.60 10.49 33.65
N ARG A 87 10.46 9.92 34.86
CA ARG A 87 11.53 9.17 35.53
C ARG A 87 11.94 7.92 34.75
N GLU A 88 10.99 7.16 34.21
CA GLU A 88 11.25 6.00 33.35
C GLU A 88 11.87 6.41 32.00
N MET A 89 11.44 7.54 31.45
CA MET A 89 12.00 8.12 30.22
C MET A 89 13.45 8.60 30.38
N PHE A 90 13.90 8.98 31.58
CA PHE A 90 15.27 9.46 31.78
C PHE A 90 16.22 8.39 32.32
N SER A 91 15.72 7.35 33.00
CA SER A 91 16.57 6.40 33.75
C SER A 91 17.16 5.24 32.94
N ASN A 92 16.54 4.76 31.85
CA ASN A 92 17.01 3.51 31.24
C ASN A 92 16.76 3.44 29.72
N ARG A 93 17.82 3.51 28.89
CA ARG A 93 17.71 3.32 27.42
C ARG A 93 17.42 1.83 27.12
N SER A 94 18.04 0.93 27.88
CA SER A 94 17.92 -0.54 27.76
C SER A 94 16.61 -1.16 28.29
N ALA A 95 15.83 -0.48 29.13
CA ALA A 95 14.47 -0.92 29.48
C ALA A 95 13.43 -0.52 28.42
N ARG A 96 13.86 0.24 27.40
CA ARG A 96 13.08 0.73 26.25
C ARG A 96 13.66 0.25 24.91
N VAL A 97 14.65 -0.63 24.99
CA VAL A 97 15.23 -1.41 23.91
C VAL A 97 14.75 -2.82 24.20
N LEU A 98 13.98 -3.37 23.27
CA LEU A 98 13.36 -4.68 23.41
C LEU A 98 14.43 -5.76 23.35
N LYS A 99 14.96 -6.16 24.52
CA LYS A 99 15.70 -7.41 24.60
C LYS A 99 14.81 -8.50 23.99
N PRO A 100 15.30 -9.30 23.03
CA PRO A 100 14.51 -10.33 22.40
C PRO A 100 14.29 -11.47 23.41
N SER A 101 13.44 -11.25 24.41
CA SER A 101 12.66 -12.36 24.92
C SER A 101 11.64 -12.63 23.83
N LYS A 102 11.83 -13.77 23.16
CA LYS A 102 10.89 -14.37 22.21
C LYS A 102 9.45 -13.93 22.54
N GLU A 103 8.80 -13.27 21.58
CA GLU A 103 7.32 -13.14 21.46
C GLU A 103 6.60 -11.84 21.87
N ILE A 104 7.22 -10.73 22.31
CA ILE A 104 6.42 -9.50 22.64
C ILE A 104 7.15 -8.19 22.22
N GLY A 105 6.88 -7.64 21.03
CA GLY A 105 7.24 -6.25 20.67
C GLY A 105 7.84 -6.02 19.27
N LEU A 106 8.24 -4.76 19.00
CA LEU A 106 8.93 -4.33 17.76
C LEU A 106 10.47 -4.50 17.86
N PRO A 107 11.22 -4.61 16.75
CA PRO A 107 12.69 -4.66 16.81
C PRO A 107 13.31 -3.48 17.55
N GLU A 108 14.46 -3.71 18.20
CA GLU A 108 15.22 -2.67 18.90
C GLU A 108 15.58 -1.48 17.99
N ASP A 109 15.87 -1.78 16.73
CA ASP A 109 16.25 -0.82 15.70
C ASP A 109 15.04 -0.29 14.90
N PHE A 110 13.80 -0.58 15.29
CA PHE A 110 12.59 -0.18 14.54
C PHE A 110 12.54 1.32 14.23
N ILE A 111 12.81 2.17 15.22
CA ILE A 111 12.81 3.64 15.05
C ILE A 111 13.92 4.06 14.07
N GLU A 112 15.08 3.41 14.13
CA GLU A 112 16.19 3.68 13.22
C GLU A 112 15.88 3.20 11.81
N GLN A 113 15.30 2.01 11.63
CA GLN A 113 14.83 1.52 10.33
C GLN A 113 13.82 2.49 9.70
N LEU A 114 12.89 3.00 10.50
CA LEU A 114 11.89 3.97 10.05
C LEU A 114 12.55 5.30 9.65
N LYS A 115 13.50 5.78 10.45
CA LYS A 115 14.30 6.96 10.14
C LYS A 115 15.07 6.81 8.82
N GLN A 116 15.76 5.69 8.64
CA GLN A 116 16.54 5.41 7.43
C GLN A 116 15.64 5.29 6.20
N ALA A 117 14.47 4.65 6.32
CA ALA A 117 13.51 4.55 5.22
C ALA A 117 12.98 5.94 4.83
N THR A 118 12.67 6.79 5.82
CA THR A 118 12.28 8.18 5.57
C THR A 118 13.39 8.97 4.90
N LEU A 119 14.63 8.88 5.41
CA LEU A 119 15.77 9.59 4.84
C LEU A 119 16.01 9.23 3.38
N LYS A 120 15.96 7.93 3.06
CA LYS A 120 16.09 7.44 1.67
C LYS A 120 14.92 7.87 0.79
N SER A 121 13.72 7.92 1.36
CA SER A 121 12.52 8.37 0.65
C SER A 121 12.61 9.85 0.28
N VAL A 122 13.25 10.66 1.13
CA VAL A 122 13.39 12.11 0.92
C VAL A 122 14.73 12.52 0.29
N GLY A 123 15.68 11.60 0.23
CA GLY A 123 17.02 11.80 -0.28
C GLY A 123 17.01 12.19 -1.77
N HIS A 124 17.85 13.16 -2.12
CA HIS A 124 18.08 13.61 -3.50
C HIS A 124 16.81 13.99 -4.29
N MET A 125 15.76 14.43 -3.59
CA MET A 125 14.53 14.84 -4.24
C MET A 125 14.45 16.33 -4.54
N MET A 126 13.92 16.63 -5.73
CA MET A 126 13.19 17.86 -6.01
C MET A 126 11.74 17.46 -6.29
N GLY A 127 10.78 17.99 -5.52
CA GLY A 127 9.36 17.72 -5.72
C GLY A 127 8.58 17.45 -4.44
N PRO A 128 7.24 17.48 -4.51
CA PRO A 128 6.39 17.59 -3.32
C PRO A 128 6.20 16.29 -2.51
N ASP A 129 6.35 15.08 -3.09
CA ASP A 129 5.80 13.85 -2.49
C ASP A 129 6.76 12.63 -2.36
N PRO A 130 7.73 12.70 -1.43
CA PRO A 130 8.64 11.57 -1.10
C PRO A 130 7.94 10.29 -0.68
N PHE A 131 6.96 10.42 0.21
CA PHE A 131 6.46 9.26 0.93
C PHE A 131 5.54 8.44 0.09
N ASN A 132 4.69 9.07 -0.71
CA ASN A 132 3.73 8.33 -1.53
C ASN A 132 4.46 7.42 -2.51
N CYS A 133 5.54 7.91 -3.15
CA CYS A 133 6.33 7.12 -4.07
C CYS A 133 7.12 5.96 -3.44
N SER A 134 7.24 5.92 -2.11
CA SER A 134 7.90 4.81 -1.39
C SER A 134 6.90 3.93 -0.61
N ILE A 135 5.86 4.52 0.00
CA ILE A 135 4.90 3.82 0.86
C ILE A 135 3.83 3.11 0.05
N GLY A 136 3.30 3.71 -1.02
CA GLY A 136 2.35 3.03 -1.91
C GLY A 136 2.88 1.65 -2.35
N PRO A 137 4.13 1.58 -2.84
CA PRO A 137 4.79 0.34 -3.18
C PRO A 137 5.11 -0.57 -2.03
N ALA A 138 5.51 0.00 -0.91
CA ALA A 138 5.74 -0.75 0.31
C ALA A 138 4.50 -1.51 0.78
N VAL A 139 3.27 -1.01 0.57
CA VAL A 139 2.05 -1.73 0.95
C VAL A 139 1.99 -3.07 0.25
N SER A 140 2.03 -3.10 -1.09
CA SER A 140 1.95 -4.35 -1.85
C SER A 140 3.13 -5.29 -1.55
N VAL A 141 4.35 -4.75 -1.46
CA VAL A 141 5.57 -5.51 -1.15
C VAL A 141 5.53 -6.09 0.27
N GLY A 142 4.99 -5.35 1.24
CA GLY A 142 5.04 -5.68 2.65
C GLY A 142 3.96 -6.67 3.10
N ILE A 143 2.73 -6.52 2.59
CA ILE A 143 1.58 -7.32 3.06
C ILE A 143 1.05 -8.31 2.01
N GLY A 144 1.57 -8.24 0.79
CA GLY A 144 1.21 -9.14 -0.32
C GLY A 144 -0.06 -8.74 -1.07
N ALA A 145 -0.24 -9.34 -2.25
CA ALA A 145 -1.32 -9.01 -3.19
C ALA A 145 -2.72 -9.27 -2.63
N ALA A 146 -2.89 -10.32 -1.82
CA ALA A 146 -4.15 -10.66 -1.18
C ALA A 146 -4.61 -9.56 -0.21
N SER A 147 -3.76 -9.21 0.76
CA SER A 147 -4.10 -8.17 1.73
C SER A 147 -4.13 -6.79 1.09
N TYR A 148 -3.33 -6.54 0.04
CA TYR A 148 -3.49 -5.35 -0.80
C TYR A 148 -4.89 -5.25 -1.43
N MET A 149 -5.39 -6.35 -2.00
CA MET A 149 -6.73 -6.41 -2.56
C MET A 149 -7.81 -6.15 -1.50
N ASP A 150 -7.66 -6.75 -0.32
CA ASP A 150 -8.58 -6.55 0.81
C ASP A 150 -8.54 -5.10 1.33
N LEU A 151 -7.39 -4.41 1.27
CA LEU A 151 -7.31 -2.99 1.64
C LEU A 151 -8.09 -2.09 0.67
N ILE A 152 -8.08 -2.42 -0.62
CA ILE A 152 -8.69 -1.60 -1.66
C ILE A 152 -10.18 -1.88 -1.76
N TYR A 153 -10.56 -3.15 -1.85
CA TYR A 153 -11.95 -3.57 -2.07
C TYR A 153 -12.69 -3.87 -0.78
N GLY A 154 -12.01 -4.32 0.28
CA GLY A 154 -12.65 -4.71 1.55
C GLY A 154 -13.67 -5.84 1.40
N GLY A 155 -13.51 -6.69 0.38
CA GLY A 155 -14.48 -7.71 -0.04
C GLY A 155 -15.67 -7.17 -0.84
N ASN A 156 -15.74 -5.85 -1.07
CA ASN A 156 -16.81 -5.21 -1.85
C ASN A 156 -16.50 -5.23 -3.35
N ARG A 157 -17.55 -5.14 -4.16
CA ARG A 157 -17.43 -5.01 -5.62
C ARG A 157 -16.88 -3.63 -6.01
N PRO A 158 -16.26 -3.51 -7.20
CA PRO A 158 -15.90 -2.20 -7.75
C PRO A 158 -17.05 -1.19 -7.68
N GLY A 159 -16.72 0.02 -7.23
CA GLY A 159 -17.65 1.16 -7.05
C GLY A 159 -18.62 1.06 -5.87
N THR A 160 -18.72 -0.09 -5.23
CA THR A 160 -19.51 -0.23 -4.01
C THR A 160 -18.61 0.01 -2.81
N HIS A 161 -19.05 0.86 -1.89
CA HIS A 161 -18.48 0.94 -0.56
C HIS A 161 -19.61 0.89 0.45
N VAL A 162 -19.75 -0.26 1.12
CA VAL A 162 -20.61 -0.33 2.29
C VAL A 162 -19.81 0.23 3.45
N ALA A 163 -20.18 1.44 3.88
CA ALA A 163 -19.65 2.00 5.11
C ALA A 163 -19.93 1.01 6.23
N ARG A 164 -18.88 0.31 6.69
CA ARG A 164 -19.02 -0.52 7.89
C ARG A 164 -19.34 0.46 9.01
N PRO A 165 -20.39 0.22 9.82
CA PRO A 165 -20.58 1.01 11.02
C PRO A 165 -19.26 1.00 11.78
N PRO A 166 -18.81 2.12 12.36
CA PRO A 166 -17.62 2.12 13.21
C PRO A 166 -17.89 1.16 14.36
N GLY A 167 -17.52 -0.10 14.16
CA GLY A 167 -17.85 -1.18 15.06
C GLY A 167 -17.17 -0.88 16.39
N ARG A 168 -17.90 -1.04 17.48
CA ARG A 168 -17.33 -1.04 18.83
C ARG A 168 -16.08 -1.95 18.82
N GLY A 169 -14.90 -1.34 18.93
CA GLY A 169 -13.64 -2.06 19.01
C GLY A 169 -13.16 -2.70 17.72
N ILE A 170 -12.90 -1.91 16.66
CA ILE A 170 -11.92 -2.28 15.62
C ILE A 170 -10.54 -2.27 16.28
N ALA A 171 -10.30 -3.24 17.15
CA ALA A 171 -9.12 -3.26 17.97
C ALA A 171 -7.98 -3.83 17.13
N ALA A 172 -6.90 -3.07 17.01
CA ALA A 172 -5.58 -3.62 16.72
C ALA A 172 -5.17 -4.69 17.76
N SER A 173 -6.00 -5.02 18.75
CA SER A 173 -5.78 -6.03 19.77
C SER A 173 -6.25 -7.45 19.44
N LYS A 174 -6.54 -7.78 18.19
CA LYS A 174 -6.78 -9.19 17.80
C LYS A 174 -5.45 -9.92 17.60
N GLN A 175 -5.46 -11.23 17.77
CA GLN A 175 -4.34 -12.09 17.41
C GLN A 175 -4.19 -12.19 15.88
N GLY A 176 -2.95 -12.25 15.40
CA GLY A 176 -2.54 -12.37 14.01
C GLY A 176 -2.60 -11.08 13.19
N GLY A 177 -1.67 -10.88 12.25
CA GLY A 177 -1.63 -9.71 11.38
C GLY A 177 -2.20 -9.89 9.95
N ARG A 178 -2.59 -11.11 9.55
CA ARG A 178 -3.15 -11.37 8.21
C ARG A 178 -4.60 -10.89 8.08
N GLY A 179 -4.96 -10.38 6.90
CA GLY A 179 -6.35 -10.00 6.56
C GLY A 179 -6.87 -8.76 7.30
N ARG A 180 -5.97 -7.88 7.73
CA ARG A 180 -6.31 -6.63 8.43
C ARG A 180 -6.82 -5.58 7.46
N ASN A 181 -7.89 -4.90 7.86
CA ASN A 181 -8.47 -3.80 7.09
C ASN A 181 -7.75 -2.47 7.34
N SER A 182 -8.07 -1.46 6.53
CA SER A 182 -7.46 -0.13 6.60
C SER A 182 -7.67 0.55 7.95
N GLU A 183 -8.82 0.35 8.61
CA GLU A 183 -9.12 0.87 9.94
C GLU A 183 -8.22 0.27 11.02
N GLU A 184 -7.99 -1.05 10.99
CA GLU A 184 -7.10 -1.76 11.92
C GLU A 184 -5.64 -1.31 11.72
N TRP A 185 -5.19 -1.16 10.47
CA TRP A 185 -3.87 -0.62 10.16
C TRP A 185 -3.69 0.81 10.64
N LYS A 186 -4.67 1.70 10.39
CA LYS A 186 -4.65 3.07 10.89
C LYS A 186 -4.58 3.08 12.42
N ALA A 187 -5.41 2.31 13.11
CA ALA A 187 -5.43 2.25 14.57
C ALA A 187 -4.06 1.82 15.15
N LEU A 188 -3.41 0.83 14.54
CA LEU A 188 -2.06 0.42 14.93
C LEU A 188 -1.03 1.54 14.68
N TRP A 189 -1.06 2.17 13.50
CA TRP A 189 -0.13 3.24 13.17
C TRP A 189 -0.34 4.51 13.99
N VAL A 190 -1.55 4.78 14.48
CA VAL A 190 -1.81 5.87 15.45
C VAL A 190 -0.99 5.64 16.73
N VAL A 191 -1.05 4.45 17.32
CA VAL A 191 -0.31 4.17 18.57
C VAL A 191 1.19 4.06 18.35
N ILE A 192 1.64 3.51 17.21
CA ILE A 192 3.06 3.49 16.84
C ILE A 192 3.57 4.92 16.64
N ALA A 193 2.85 5.77 15.90
CA ALA A 193 3.26 7.14 15.65
C ALA A 193 3.28 8.01 16.92
N ASP A 194 2.41 7.71 17.88
CA ASP A 194 2.46 8.28 19.23
C ASP A 194 3.69 7.82 20.00
N TRP A 195 3.95 6.52 20.03
CA TRP A 195 5.12 5.97 20.69
C TRP A 195 6.43 6.49 20.12
N VAL A 196 6.58 6.55 18.79
CA VAL A 196 7.75 7.12 18.11
C VAL A 196 7.95 8.58 18.51
N TYR A 197 6.89 9.38 18.53
CA TYR A 197 6.97 10.78 18.98
C TYR A 197 7.41 10.89 20.44
N GLU A 198 6.86 10.07 21.34
CA GLU A 198 7.28 10.05 22.75
C GLU A 198 8.78 9.78 22.89
N MET A 199 9.28 8.79 22.15
CA MET A 199 10.68 8.37 22.18
C MET A 199 11.62 9.45 21.63
N GLU A 200 11.30 9.99 20.45
CA GLU A 200 12.10 11.02 19.79
C GLU A 200 12.12 12.32 20.58
N ALA A 201 10.96 12.80 21.05
CA ALA A 201 10.87 14.04 21.82
C ALA A 201 11.63 13.95 23.16
N ALA A 202 11.59 12.79 23.83
CA ALA A 202 12.36 12.58 25.06
C ALA A 202 13.86 12.44 24.81
N SER A 203 14.26 11.80 23.70
CA SER A 203 15.67 11.68 23.30
C SER A 203 16.29 13.06 23.05
N ILE A 204 15.61 13.92 22.29
CA ILE A 204 16.04 15.30 22.02
C ILE A 204 16.21 16.08 23.33
N LEU A 205 15.22 16.01 24.21
CA LEU A 205 15.25 16.69 25.51
C LEU A 205 16.42 16.22 26.40
N LYS A 206 16.74 14.91 26.39
CA LYS A 206 17.78 14.34 27.24
C LYS A 206 19.20 14.60 26.71
N PHE A 207 19.38 14.58 25.40
CA PHE A 207 20.69 14.60 24.75
C PHE A 207 20.98 15.89 23.97
N ALA A 208 20.16 16.93 24.15
CA ALA A 208 20.26 18.20 23.43
C ALA A 208 20.36 18.03 21.90
N GLY A 209 19.63 17.05 21.36
CA GLY A 209 19.65 16.74 19.93
C GLY A 209 18.97 17.81 19.08
N SER A 210 19.38 17.93 17.82
CA SER A 210 18.71 18.80 16.84
C SER A 210 17.43 18.14 16.30
N ASN A 211 16.43 18.96 15.96
CA ASN A 211 15.21 18.52 15.29
C ASN A 211 14.78 19.52 14.22
N SER A 212 13.85 19.10 13.36
CA SER A 212 13.16 20.01 12.46
C SER A 212 11.74 20.29 12.96
N TYR A 213 11.15 21.37 12.44
CA TYR A 213 9.81 21.77 12.78
C TYR A 213 8.86 21.49 11.63
N LYS A 214 7.65 21.00 11.94
CA LYS A 214 6.57 20.80 10.94
C LYS A 214 6.21 22.09 10.21
N ARG A 215 6.33 23.22 10.90
CA ARG A 215 6.23 24.57 10.35
C ARG A 215 7.11 25.52 11.14
N ALA A 216 7.43 26.67 10.56
CA ALA A 216 8.05 27.75 11.31
C ALA A 216 7.18 28.10 12.54
N PRO A 217 7.71 27.99 13.77
CA PRO A 217 6.99 28.42 14.95
C PRO A 217 6.86 29.95 14.94
N THR A 218 5.75 30.48 15.42
CA THR A 218 5.59 31.93 15.60
C THR A 218 6.45 32.42 16.76
N ALA A 219 6.73 33.73 16.84
CA ALA A 219 7.50 34.29 17.95
C ALA A 219 6.87 34.02 19.34
N ALA A 220 5.53 33.95 19.42
CA ALA A 220 4.82 33.57 20.64
C ALA A 220 5.08 32.10 21.00
N GLU A 221 5.00 31.20 20.01
CA GLU A 221 5.24 29.76 20.21
C GLU A 221 6.70 29.45 20.54
N GLN A 222 7.66 30.18 19.96
CA GLN A 222 9.08 30.03 20.31
C GLN A 222 9.36 30.39 21.78
N ARG A 223 8.64 31.38 22.33
CA ARG A 223 8.77 31.74 23.75
C ARG A 223 8.21 30.66 24.67
N GLU A 224 7.25 29.87 24.19
CA GLU A 224 6.69 28.72 24.92
C GLU A 224 7.54 27.45 24.78
N MET A 225 8.42 27.38 23.78
CA MET A 225 9.35 26.27 23.54
C MET A 225 10.56 26.36 24.48
N SER A 226 10.38 25.92 25.73
CA SER A 226 11.49 25.80 26.68
C SER A 226 12.41 24.62 26.33
N PRO A 227 13.75 24.77 26.38
CA PRO A 227 14.71 23.67 26.18
C PRO A 227 14.53 22.51 27.16
N TRP A 228 13.87 22.77 28.29
CA TRP A 228 13.66 21.81 29.38
C TRP A 228 12.29 21.15 29.35
N VAL A 229 11.46 21.48 28.36
CA VAL A 229 10.12 20.95 28.18
C VAL A 229 10.06 20.14 26.88
N LYS A 230 9.38 19.01 26.94
CA LYS A 230 9.16 18.16 25.78
C LYS A 230 8.42 18.94 24.69
N MET A 231 8.98 18.98 23.48
CA MET A 231 8.36 19.71 22.37
C MET A 231 6.99 19.12 22.00
N PRO A 232 5.93 19.94 21.88
CA PRO A 232 4.62 19.47 21.43
C PRO A 232 4.65 18.82 20.03
N ARG A 233 3.83 17.78 19.83
CA ARG A 233 3.71 17.02 18.57
C ARG A 233 3.40 17.89 17.35
N LYS A 234 2.64 18.97 17.54
CA LYS A 234 2.29 19.93 16.48
C LYS A 234 3.50 20.66 15.90
N PHE A 235 4.63 20.67 16.61
CA PHE A 235 5.83 21.36 16.21
C PHE A 235 6.96 20.41 15.82
N LEU A 236 7.13 19.29 16.52
CA LEU A 236 8.26 18.39 16.30
C LEU A 236 8.11 17.56 15.01
N GLN A 237 9.15 17.60 14.17
CA GLN A 237 9.31 16.71 13.02
C GLN A 237 10.72 16.10 13.07
N THR A 238 10.81 14.79 13.27
CA THR A 238 12.01 14.02 12.96
C THR A 238 11.69 13.06 11.83
N ASP A 239 12.69 12.51 11.16
CA ASP A 239 12.47 11.56 10.06
C ASP A 239 11.72 10.30 10.52
N ALA A 240 11.95 9.84 11.75
CA ALA A 240 11.18 8.75 12.34
C ALA A 240 9.70 9.14 12.56
N ILE A 241 9.43 10.32 13.14
CA ILE A 241 8.06 10.82 13.34
C ILE A 241 7.35 10.99 11.99
N ARG A 242 8.06 11.56 11.02
CA ARG A 242 7.56 11.82 9.67
C ARG A 242 7.19 10.53 8.94
N GLY A 243 8.02 9.50 9.04
CA GLY A 243 7.74 8.16 8.49
C GLY A 243 6.54 7.49 9.17
N ALA A 244 6.44 7.56 10.51
CA ALA A 244 5.32 6.98 11.25
C ALA A 244 3.99 7.68 10.93
N ASP A 245 4.00 9.02 10.89
CA ASP A 245 2.85 9.85 10.51
C ASP A 245 2.41 9.51 9.08
N ALA A 246 3.34 9.36 8.14
CA ALA A 246 3.02 9.05 6.75
C ALA A 246 2.28 7.71 6.59
N PHE A 247 2.66 6.65 7.32
CA PHE A 247 1.89 5.40 7.30
C PHE A 247 0.47 5.58 7.83
N ARG A 248 0.31 6.25 8.98
CA ARG A 248 -1.03 6.57 9.53
C ARG A 248 -1.88 7.28 8.48
N ASP A 249 -1.31 8.29 7.83
CA ASP A 249 -2.02 9.13 6.87
C ASP A 249 -2.36 8.40 5.57
N VAL A 250 -1.54 7.43 5.15
CA VAL A 250 -1.86 6.56 4.00
C VAL A 250 -3.08 5.69 4.31
N PHE A 251 -3.13 5.04 5.48
CA PHE A 251 -4.28 4.23 5.87
C PHE A 251 -5.53 5.06 6.15
N ASP A 252 -5.36 6.29 6.64
CA ASP A 252 -6.44 7.28 6.76
C ASP A 252 -7.11 7.56 5.41
N GLN A 253 -6.32 7.73 4.36
CA GLN A 253 -6.85 7.97 3.01
C GLN A 253 -7.58 6.77 2.43
N PHE A 254 -7.12 5.55 2.71
CA PHE A 254 -7.85 4.33 2.31
C PHE A 254 -9.24 4.28 2.94
N ILE A 255 -9.40 4.79 4.16
CA ILE A 255 -10.69 4.84 4.87
C ILE A 255 -11.56 5.97 4.35
N ASP A 256 -10.98 7.16 4.15
CA ASP A 256 -11.73 8.35 3.76
C ASP A 256 -12.22 8.30 2.31
N THR A 257 -11.42 7.70 1.42
CA THR A 257 -11.69 7.68 -0.04
C THR A 257 -11.41 6.33 -0.71
N PRO A 258 -11.96 5.21 -0.20
CA PRO A 258 -11.66 3.85 -0.68
C PRO A 258 -11.96 3.68 -2.18
N THR A 259 -13.09 4.23 -2.63
CA THR A 259 -13.51 4.12 -4.04
C THR A 259 -12.57 4.83 -5.02
N LYS A 260 -11.73 5.76 -4.55
CA LYS A 260 -10.69 6.40 -5.37
C LYS A 260 -9.60 5.42 -5.79
N PHE A 261 -9.38 4.38 -4.99
CA PHE A 261 -8.39 3.34 -5.23
C PHE A 261 -8.98 2.16 -6.01
N HIS A 262 -10.27 2.17 -6.33
CA HIS A 262 -10.86 1.17 -7.21
C HIS A 262 -10.49 1.45 -8.67
N GLY A 263 -10.15 0.40 -9.44
CA GLY A 263 -9.79 0.54 -10.84
C GLY A 263 -8.32 0.86 -11.08
N ILE A 264 -7.50 0.76 -10.04
CA ILE A 264 -6.03 0.76 -10.14
C ILE A 264 -5.50 -0.33 -11.08
N GLU A 265 -6.27 -1.38 -11.36
CA GLU A 265 -5.89 -2.42 -12.31
C GLU A 265 -5.82 -1.84 -13.73
N TRP A 266 -6.65 -0.84 -14.06
CA TRP A 266 -6.52 -0.12 -15.32
C TRP A 266 -5.24 0.71 -15.38
N ASP A 267 -4.90 1.39 -14.27
CA ASP A 267 -3.62 2.10 -14.16
C ASP A 267 -2.45 1.11 -14.30
N PHE A 268 -2.54 -0.09 -13.72
CA PHE A 268 -1.53 -1.14 -13.88
C PHE A 268 -1.36 -1.54 -15.35
N MET A 269 -2.47 -1.74 -16.07
CA MET A 269 -2.44 -2.11 -17.49
C MET A 269 -1.72 -1.06 -18.35
N GLU A 270 -1.94 0.22 -18.07
CA GLU A 270 -1.31 1.32 -18.79
C GLU A 270 0.18 1.45 -18.48
N LEU A 271 0.58 1.16 -17.24
CA LEU A 271 1.92 1.49 -16.73
C LEU A 271 2.90 0.32 -16.75
N GLU A 272 2.44 -0.91 -16.55
CA GLU A 272 3.31 -2.04 -16.19
C GLU A 272 3.11 -3.27 -17.06
N ALA A 273 1.91 -3.47 -17.61
CA ALA A 273 1.69 -4.57 -18.53
C ALA A 273 2.53 -4.40 -19.81
N THR A 274 3.02 -5.52 -20.37
CA THR A 274 3.77 -5.47 -21.64
C THR A 274 2.92 -4.82 -22.73
N LYS A 275 3.57 -4.16 -23.70
CA LYS A 275 2.87 -3.50 -24.83
C LYS A 275 1.89 -4.44 -25.54
N TYR A 276 2.27 -5.71 -25.68
CA TYR A 276 1.42 -6.76 -26.26
C TYR A 276 0.18 -7.00 -25.38
N VAL A 277 0.38 -7.34 -24.10
CA VAL A 277 -0.72 -7.66 -23.18
C VAL A 277 -1.68 -6.48 -23.01
N ASN A 278 -1.15 -5.26 -22.90
CA ASN A 278 -1.95 -4.04 -22.85
C ASN A 278 -2.78 -3.87 -24.13
N ALA A 279 -2.17 -3.91 -25.31
CA ALA A 279 -2.88 -3.75 -26.58
C ALA A 279 -4.02 -4.77 -26.77
N VAL A 280 -3.76 -6.05 -26.43
CA VAL A 280 -4.78 -7.11 -26.57
C VAL A 280 -5.91 -6.95 -25.54
N ILE A 281 -5.61 -6.57 -24.28
CA ILE A 281 -6.64 -6.26 -23.28
C ILE A 281 -7.51 -5.12 -23.74
N LEU A 282 -6.92 -4.01 -24.21
CA LEU A 282 -7.70 -2.85 -24.63
C LEU A 282 -8.54 -3.15 -25.88
N ALA A 283 -8.03 -3.98 -26.80
CA ALA A 283 -8.77 -4.42 -27.98
C ALA A 283 -9.96 -5.32 -27.61
N ARG A 284 -9.76 -6.27 -26.68
CA ARG A 284 -10.78 -7.26 -26.29
C ARG A 284 -11.80 -6.71 -25.30
N PHE A 285 -11.36 -5.94 -24.31
CA PHE A 285 -12.18 -5.50 -23.18
C PHE A 285 -12.53 -4.00 -23.19
N ARG A 286 -12.01 -3.23 -24.16
CA ARG A 286 -12.13 -1.76 -24.36
C ARG A 286 -11.06 -0.94 -23.61
N PRO A 287 -10.79 0.30 -24.05
CA PRO A 287 -9.94 1.23 -23.32
C PRO A 287 -10.49 1.58 -21.93
N LYS A 288 -9.57 2.03 -21.06
CA LYS A 288 -9.89 2.55 -19.73
C LYS A 288 -11.01 3.59 -19.80
N PRO A 289 -12.10 3.40 -19.05
CA PRO A 289 -13.22 4.34 -19.05
C PRO A 289 -12.90 5.60 -18.23
N ALA A 290 -13.71 6.64 -18.41
CA ALA A 290 -13.69 7.80 -17.51
C ALA A 290 -14.04 7.38 -16.07
N ILE A 291 -13.48 8.09 -15.07
CA ILE A 291 -13.66 7.78 -13.63
C ILE A 291 -15.12 7.54 -13.26
N ALA A 292 -16.05 8.33 -13.80
CA ALA A 292 -17.48 8.22 -13.51
C ALA A 292 -18.13 6.89 -13.93
N ARG A 293 -17.50 6.14 -14.86
CA ARG A 293 -17.98 4.84 -15.37
C ARG A 293 -17.05 3.69 -15.01
N MET A 294 -15.97 3.95 -14.26
CA MET A 294 -14.92 2.98 -13.96
C MET A 294 -15.48 1.73 -13.30
N ALA A 295 -16.24 1.92 -12.23
CA ALA A 295 -16.86 0.83 -11.49
C ALA A 295 -17.86 0.02 -12.33
N ASP A 296 -18.74 0.70 -13.07
CA ASP A 296 -19.76 0.05 -13.89
C ASP A 296 -19.12 -0.80 -15.00
N ASP A 297 -18.07 -0.29 -15.64
CA ASP A 297 -17.36 -1.04 -16.68
C ASP A 297 -16.63 -2.25 -16.09
N MET A 298 -16.01 -2.13 -14.92
CA MET A 298 -15.38 -3.27 -14.25
C MET A 298 -16.37 -4.40 -13.93
N LEU A 299 -17.65 -4.08 -13.71
CA LEU A 299 -18.73 -5.05 -13.49
C LEU A 299 -19.35 -5.58 -14.78
N ARG A 300 -18.99 -5.03 -15.95
CA ARG A 300 -19.49 -5.48 -17.25
C ARG A 300 -19.06 -6.92 -17.49
N ARG A 301 -20.01 -7.75 -17.94
CA ARG A 301 -19.73 -9.12 -18.36
C ARG A 301 -18.90 -9.12 -19.64
N VAL A 302 -17.87 -9.95 -19.67
CA VAL A 302 -17.02 -10.13 -20.85
C VAL A 302 -17.54 -11.21 -21.79
N SER A 303 -18.34 -12.15 -21.26
CA SER A 303 -19.05 -13.14 -22.08
C SER A 303 -20.35 -12.55 -22.60
N PHE A 304 -20.43 -12.30 -23.91
CA PHE A 304 -21.70 -11.97 -24.57
C PHE A 304 -22.54 -13.26 -24.71
N GLY A 305 -23.85 -13.16 -24.48
CA GLY A 305 -24.74 -14.31 -24.26
C GLY A 305 -24.58 -15.50 -25.23
N SER A 306 -24.72 -16.70 -24.67
CA SER A 306 -24.93 -18.04 -25.28
C SER A 306 -24.03 -18.52 -26.43
N HIS A 307 -23.21 -17.67 -27.05
CA HIS A 307 -22.40 -17.99 -28.23
C HIS A 307 -20.88 -17.78 -28.01
N ASP A 308 -20.48 -17.00 -26.99
CA ASP A 308 -19.08 -16.88 -26.52
C ASP A 308 -18.73 -17.94 -25.46
N THR A 309 -19.46 -19.06 -25.42
CA THR A 309 -18.85 -20.33 -25.00
C THR A 309 -17.81 -20.71 -26.05
N LEU A 310 -16.68 -19.98 -26.06
CA LEU A 310 -15.36 -20.57 -26.32
C LEU A 310 -15.45 -22.01 -25.87
N SER A 311 -15.17 -22.98 -26.73
CA SER A 311 -15.44 -24.41 -26.56
C SER A 311 -14.81 -25.00 -25.28
N TYR A 312 -15.28 -24.60 -24.10
CA TYR A 312 -14.82 -25.03 -22.78
C TYR A 312 -15.15 -26.51 -22.58
N LYS A 313 -16.11 -27.04 -23.36
CA LYS A 313 -16.40 -28.47 -23.46
C LYS A 313 -15.21 -29.29 -23.98
N ALA A 314 -14.29 -28.69 -24.74
CA ALA A 314 -13.09 -29.37 -25.25
C ALA A 314 -11.86 -29.20 -24.33
N VAL A 315 -11.96 -28.37 -23.29
CA VAL A 315 -10.87 -28.11 -22.34
C VAL A 315 -11.02 -29.06 -21.15
N SER A 316 -9.93 -29.70 -20.73
CA SER A 316 -9.97 -30.55 -19.55
C SER A 316 -10.40 -29.74 -18.32
N PRO A 317 -11.32 -30.25 -17.48
CA PRO A 317 -11.66 -29.60 -16.20
C PRO A 317 -10.44 -29.34 -15.31
N THR A 318 -9.38 -30.14 -15.47
CA THR A 318 -8.11 -29.97 -14.74
C THR A 318 -7.26 -28.80 -15.24
N GLN A 319 -7.46 -28.33 -16.47
CA GLN A 319 -6.75 -27.18 -17.06
C GLN A 319 -7.50 -25.86 -16.89
N LEU A 320 -8.83 -25.93 -16.70
CA LEU A 320 -9.66 -24.76 -16.50
C LEU A 320 -9.47 -24.19 -15.07
N ARG A 321 -9.23 -22.88 -14.98
CA ARG A 321 -9.02 -22.13 -13.74
C ARG A 321 -9.92 -20.89 -13.74
N PRO A 322 -11.19 -21.01 -13.30
CA PRO A 322 -12.09 -19.87 -13.23
C PRO A 322 -11.61 -18.84 -12.20
N CYS A 323 -11.66 -17.57 -12.56
CA CYS A 323 -11.36 -16.48 -11.63
C CYS A 323 -12.36 -16.49 -10.46
N PRO A 324 -11.92 -16.12 -9.24
CA PRO A 324 -12.81 -15.97 -8.10
C PRO A 324 -13.94 -14.99 -8.37
N GLN A 325 -15.13 -15.31 -7.86
CA GLN A 325 -16.32 -14.45 -7.96
C GLN A 325 -16.38 -13.39 -6.85
N THR A 326 -15.55 -13.54 -5.82
CA THR A 326 -15.43 -12.64 -4.68
C THR A 326 -14.33 -11.60 -4.92
N CYS A 327 -14.36 -10.52 -4.16
CA CYS A 327 -13.28 -9.54 -4.10
C CYS A 327 -12.42 -9.70 -2.83
N ASN A 328 -12.40 -10.92 -2.28
CA ASN A 328 -11.58 -11.25 -1.10
C ASN A 328 -10.20 -11.69 -1.57
N GLY A 329 -9.15 -11.06 -1.05
CA GLY A 329 -7.78 -11.33 -1.42
C GLY A 329 -7.36 -12.79 -1.27
N ILE A 330 -7.83 -13.47 -0.22
CA ILE A 330 -7.47 -14.88 0.04
C ILE A 330 -7.97 -15.83 -1.05
N ASP A 331 -9.11 -15.53 -1.68
CA ASP A 331 -9.66 -16.36 -2.76
C ASP A 331 -8.80 -16.19 -4.02
N TRP A 332 -8.31 -14.98 -4.27
CA TRP A 332 -7.39 -14.66 -5.37
C TRP A 332 -5.98 -15.21 -5.12
N GLU A 333 -5.51 -15.22 -3.87
CA GLU A 333 -4.25 -15.85 -3.48
C GLU A 333 -4.28 -17.36 -3.72
N ARG A 334 -5.35 -18.03 -3.30
CA ARG A 334 -5.53 -19.47 -3.56
C ARG A 334 -5.64 -19.75 -5.06
N TRP A 335 -6.32 -18.89 -5.79
CA TRP A 335 -6.45 -19.02 -7.24
C TRP A 335 -5.11 -18.89 -7.94
N ILE A 336 -4.30 -17.86 -7.65
CA ILE A 336 -3.00 -17.67 -8.31
C ILE A 336 -2.03 -18.83 -8.00
N LEU A 337 -2.06 -19.36 -6.78
CA LEU A 337 -1.28 -20.54 -6.38
C LEU A 337 -1.71 -21.84 -7.09
N SER A 338 -2.92 -21.87 -7.66
CA SER A 338 -3.43 -23.00 -8.45
C SER A 338 -3.11 -22.88 -9.95
N ILE A 339 -2.53 -21.76 -10.39
CA ILE A 339 -2.16 -21.54 -11.78
C ILE A 339 -0.83 -22.23 -12.06
N GLU A 340 -0.84 -23.05 -13.09
CA GLU A 340 0.32 -23.71 -13.66
C GLU A 340 0.44 -23.37 -15.14
N GLY A 341 1.60 -23.68 -15.71
CA GLY A 341 1.81 -23.70 -17.15
C GLY A 341 0.73 -24.47 -17.89
N GLY A 342 0.24 -23.92 -18.99
CA GLY A 342 -0.82 -24.47 -19.82
C GLY A 342 -2.24 -24.33 -19.25
N CYS A 343 -2.41 -23.66 -18.10
CA CYS A 343 -3.72 -23.37 -17.55
C CYS A 343 -4.52 -22.39 -18.42
N ILE A 344 -5.83 -22.56 -18.38
CA ILE A 344 -6.81 -21.71 -19.06
C ILE A 344 -7.61 -20.95 -18.02
N VAL A 345 -7.41 -19.65 -17.98
CA VAL A 345 -8.05 -18.73 -17.06
C VAL A 345 -9.38 -18.29 -17.64
N ARG A 346 -10.46 -18.58 -16.93
CA ARG A 346 -11.79 -18.12 -17.32
C ARG A 346 -12.15 -16.86 -16.55
N VAL A 347 -12.49 -15.82 -17.31
CA VAL A 347 -12.96 -14.52 -16.82
C VAL A 347 -14.43 -14.30 -17.22
N ASP A 348 -15.25 -13.82 -16.28
CA ASP A 348 -16.66 -13.50 -16.48
C ASP A 348 -16.90 -11.98 -16.51
N THR A 349 -16.04 -11.19 -15.86
CA THR A 349 -16.13 -9.72 -15.81
C THR A 349 -14.82 -9.03 -16.19
N ILE A 350 -14.90 -7.75 -16.54
CA ILE A 350 -13.71 -6.94 -16.86
C ILE A 350 -12.78 -6.83 -15.65
N PHE A 351 -13.36 -6.67 -14.45
CA PHE A 351 -12.59 -6.73 -13.21
C PHE A 351 -11.74 -7.99 -13.11
N GLN A 352 -12.34 -9.16 -13.37
CA GLN A 352 -11.60 -10.41 -13.31
C GLN A 352 -10.50 -10.49 -14.36
N ALA A 353 -10.72 -9.95 -15.56
CA ALA A 353 -9.71 -9.93 -16.62
C ALA A 353 -8.50 -9.04 -16.25
N LEU A 354 -8.76 -7.82 -15.79
CA LEU A 354 -7.71 -6.88 -15.39
C LEU A 354 -6.91 -7.42 -14.20
N LEU A 355 -7.61 -7.93 -13.19
CA LEU A 355 -6.99 -8.45 -11.98
C LEU A 355 -6.21 -9.75 -12.24
N ALA A 356 -6.76 -10.64 -13.08
CA ALA A 356 -6.04 -11.85 -13.48
C ALA A 356 -4.75 -11.48 -14.21
N VAL A 357 -4.78 -10.58 -15.20
CA VAL A 357 -3.56 -10.13 -15.87
C VAL A 357 -2.57 -9.54 -14.88
N MET A 358 -3.03 -8.63 -14.01
CA MET A 358 -2.17 -8.03 -12.98
C MET A 358 -1.48 -9.11 -12.16
N LEU A 359 -2.20 -10.11 -11.64
CA LEU A 359 -1.61 -11.18 -10.82
C LEU A 359 -0.73 -12.15 -11.63
N LEU A 360 -1.12 -12.49 -12.86
CA LEU A 360 -0.38 -13.42 -13.70
C LEU A 360 0.98 -12.87 -14.14
N THR A 361 1.15 -11.54 -14.24
CA THR A 361 2.46 -10.94 -14.54
C THR A 361 3.54 -11.25 -13.50
N TYR A 362 3.14 -11.71 -12.31
CA TYR A 362 4.05 -12.12 -11.24
C TYR A 362 4.50 -13.58 -11.31
N LEU A 363 3.86 -14.37 -12.17
CA LEU A 363 4.29 -15.73 -12.43
C LEU A 363 5.36 -15.74 -13.52
N PRO A 364 6.29 -16.71 -13.49
CA PRO A 364 7.26 -16.90 -14.57
C PRO A 364 6.59 -17.57 -15.79
N LEU A 365 5.45 -17.03 -16.25
CA LEU A 365 4.64 -17.55 -17.35
C LEU A 365 4.34 -16.43 -18.35
N HIS A 366 4.26 -16.77 -19.63
CA HIS A 366 3.79 -15.86 -20.67
C HIS A 366 2.27 -15.82 -20.72
N ILE A 367 1.68 -14.63 -20.87
CA ILE A 367 0.22 -14.45 -20.93
C ILE A 367 -0.20 -14.38 -22.40
N LYS A 368 -1.04 -15.32 -22.84
CA LYS A 368 -1.74 -15.27 -24.14
C LYS A 368 -3.21 -14.96 -23.90
N ILE A 369 -3.67 -13.85 -24.46
CA ILE A 369 -5.08 -13.47 -24.42
C ILE A 369 -5.65 -13.83 -25.78
N LEU A 370 -6.60 -14.76 -25.81
CA LEU A 370 -7.16 -15.27 -27.06
C LEU A 370 -8.06 -14.24 -27.73
N ASP A 371 -8.05 -14.19 -29.06
CA ASP A 371 -8.95 -13.31 -29.79
C ASP A 371 -10.39 -13.85 -29.81
N LYS A 372 -11.34 -12.99 -30.18
CA LYS A 372 -12.73 -13.39 -30.33
C LYS A 372 -12.85 -14.45 -31.44
N GLY A 373 -13.21 -15.67 -31.06
CA GLY A 373 -13.38 -16.81 -31.98
C GLY A 373 -12.17 -17.73 -32.08
N GLU A 374 -11.03 -17.39 -31.46
CA GLU A 374 -9.94 -18.35 -31.27
C GLU A 374 -10.37 -19.46 -30.29
N THR A 375 -9.79 -20.65 -30.42
CA THR A 375 -10.05 -21.75 -29.49
C THR A 375 -8.82 -22.01 -28.64
N TYR A 376 -9.04 -22.48 -27.41
CA TYR A 376 -7.93 -22.91 -26.58
C TYR A 376 -7.17 -24.06 -27.25
N PRO A 377 -5.83 -24.03 -27.21
CA PRO A 377 -5.03 -25.10 -27.77
C PRO A 377 -5.38 -26.42 -27.07
N LYS A 378 -5.56 -27.48 -27.85
CA LYS A 378 -5.80 -28.83 -27.33
C LYS A 378 -4.64 -29.34 -26.49
N PHE A 379 -3.42 -28.91 -26.83
CA PHE A 379 -2.18 -29.15 -26.11
C PHE A 379 -1.55 -27.79 -25.78
N PRO A 380 -1.92 -27.19 -24.65
CA PRO A 380 -1.40 -25.90 -24.24
C PRO A 380 0.09 -26.01 -23.86
N ASP A 381 0.84 -24.96 -24.18
CA ASP A 381 2.26 -24.85 -23.85
C ASP A 381 2.44 -24.59 -22.35
N SER A 382 3.35 -25.32 -21.71
CA SER A 382 3.66 -25.18 -20.29
C SER A 382 4.30 -23.83 -19.92
N ASP A 383 4.83 -23.10 -20.90
CA ASP A 383 5.41 -21.78 -20.64
C ASP A 383 4.35 -20.66 -20.67
N TRP A 384 3.10 -21.01 -21.01
CA TRP A 384 2.02 -20.05 -21.24
C TRP A 384 0.82 -20.26 -20.32
N VAL A 385 0.14 -19.16 -20.03
CA VAL A 385 -1.21 -19.15 -19.46
C VAL A 385 -2.15 -18.46 -20.46
N TYR A 386 -3.34 -19.02 -20.65
CA TYR A 386 -4.30 -18.57 -21.66
C TYR A 386 -5.51 -17.90 -21.00
N LEU A 387 -5.96 -16.75 -21.52
CA LEU A 387 -7.09 -15.96 -20.99
C LEU A 387 -8.12 -15.61 -22.07
#